data_AF-A0AAN7DZ45-F1
#
_entry.id   AF-A0AAN7DZ45-F1
#
_cell.length_a   1.000
_cell.length_b   1.000
_cell.length_c   1.000
_cell.angle_alpha   90.00
_cell.angle_beta   90.00
_cell.angle_gamma   90.00
#
_symmetry.space_group_name_H-M   'P 1'
#
loop_
_entity.id
_entity.type
_entity.pdbx_description
1 polymer ?
#
loop_
_entity_poly.entity_id
_entity_poly.type
_entity_poly.pdbx_seq_one_letter_code
_entity_poly.pdbx_strand_id
1 'polypeptide(L)'
;MAFEAESDFSKQLTTRHKCSACFKQYNKKEHLVEHMKVSYHSVHQPRCGVCLKHCKSFESLREHVIGPLPKEDCSRVFSEQGCNLCLKVFDSPISLSEHKRSCRLPAPSPIGTMKLPYSDPIVVSHNGRGPGAIAIDCEMVGGGDDGTLDLCALVCLIDEDENVIFHTYVRPQIPVTNYRYEITGLTEEHLRDAMPLKLVQEKILQILYNGESIVRARMQGGKARLLVGHALEHDLDCLRMTYPDNLLRDTAKYPPLMKTNLVCHSLKYLTQKYLGQVLLGCFIDNDLEFSLVF
;
A
#
# COMPACT_ATOMS: atom_id res chain seq x y z
N MET A 1 33.28 -72.79 2.45
CA MET A 1 34.01 -71.52 2.33
C MET A 1 32.98 -70.41 2.29
N ALA A 2 32.76 -69.79 3.44
CA ALA A 2 31.96 -68.58 3.58
C ALA A 2 32.84 -67.38 3.22
N PHE A 3 32.29 -66.42 2.49
CA PHE A 3 32.65 -65.00 2.56
C PHE A 3 31.43 -64.19 2.08
N GLU A 4 30.69 -63.68 3.06
CA GLU A 4 29.77 -62.54 2.91
C GLU A 4 30.54 -61.22 3.10
N ALA A 5 29.86 -60.11 2.78
CA ALA A 5 30.16 -58.70 3.10
C ALA A 5 31.28 -58.04 2.25
N GLU A 6 31.14 -56.84 1.70
CA GLU A 6 30.22 -55.73 1.98
C GLU A 6 30.29 -54.71 0.82
N SER A 7 29.16 -54.22 0.32
CA SER A 7 29.11 -52.99 -0.49
C SER A 7 28.40 -51.90 0.31
N ASP A 8 29.19 -51.14 1.06
CA ASP A 8 28.73 -49.98 1.82
C ASP A 8 28.41 -48.82 0.86
N PHE A 9 27.20 -48.83 0.29
CA PHE A 9 26.58 -47.65 -0.28
C PHE A 9 26.10 -46.75 0.85
N SER A 10 27.04 -46.01 1.44
CA SER A 10 26.76 -44.88 2.31
C SER A 10 25.91 -43.86 1.54
N LYS A 11 24.59 -43.93 1.71
CA LYS A 11 23.66 -42.87 1.34
C LYS A 11 24.04 -41.65 2.19
N GLN A 12 24.85 -40.75 1.62
CA GLN A 12 25.02 -39.42 2.19
C GLN A 12 23.65 -38.75 2.30
N LEU A 13 23.06 -38.80 3.49
CA LEU A 13 21.95 -37.95 3.90
C LEU A 13 22.42 -36.52 3.75
N THR A 14 22.16 -35.91 2.59
CA THR A 14 22.49 -34.51 2.35
C THR A 14 21.66 -33.66 3.32
N THR A 15 22.28 -33.24 4.42
CA THR A 15 21.65 -32.41 5.44
C THR A 15 21.07 -31.17 4.79
N ARG A 16 19.73 -31.09 4.72
CA ARG A 16 19.04 -29.92 4.18
C ARG A 16 19.09 -28.80 5.21
N HIS A 17 19.61 -27.66 4.81
CA HIS A 17 19.67 -26.47 5.66
C HIS A 17 18.38 -25.67 5.49
N LYS A 18 17.65 -25.43 6.58
CA LYS A 18 16.32 -24.79 6.56
C LYS A 18 16.38 -23.38 7.16
N CYS A 19 15.76 -22.42 6.49
CA CYS A 19 15.50 -21.10 7.05
C CYS A 19 14.45 -21.18 8.18
N SER A 20 14.72 -20.57 9.33
CA SER A 20 13.80 -20.54 10.48
C SER A 20 12.57 -19.65 10.27
N ALA A 21 12.63 -18.64 9.41
CA ALA A 21 11.54 -17.70 9.17
C ALA A 21 10.59 -18.12 8.03
N CYS A 22 11.13 -18.40 6.84
CA CYS A 22 10.33 -18.78 5.66
C CYS A 22 10.33 -20.28 5.34
N PHE A 23 11.05 -21.09 6.12
CA PHE A 23 11.10 -22.55 5.98
C PHE A 23 11.62 -23.09 4.65
N LYS A 24 12.19 -22.24 3.78
CA LYS A 24 12.92 -22.67 2.57
C LYS A 24 14.09 -23.57 2.95
N GLN A 25 14.32 -24.60 2.14
CA GLN A 25 15.38 -25.58 2.33
C GLN A 25 16.45 -25.44 1.26
N TYR A 26 17.70 -25.65 1.65
CA TYR A 26 18.88 -25.51 0.80
C TYR A 26 19.76 -26.75 0.92
N ASN A 27 20.36 -27.16 -0.20
CA ASN A 27 21.29 -28.30 -0.22
C ASN A 27 22.65 -27.95 0.38
N LYS A 28 23.02 -26.65 0.36
CA LYS A 28 24.29 -26.13 0.89
C LYS A 28 24.02 -25.04 1.93
N LYS A 29 24.80 -25.02 3.01
CA LYS A 29 24.71 -24.00 4.08
C LYS A 29 24.95 -22.59 3.55
N GLU A 30 25.87 -22.42 2.60
CA GLU A 30 26.19 -21.15 1.96
C GLU A 30 24.96 -20.49 1.32
N HIS A 31 24.13 -21.27 0.62
CA HIS A 31 22.93 -20.75 -0.01
C HIS A 31 21.87 -20.32 1.02
N LEU A 32 21.80 -20.99 2.17
CA LEU A 32 20.94 -20.55 3.27
C LEU A 32 21.44 -19.20 3.84
N VAL A 33 22.75 -19.06 4.02
CA VAL A 33 23.36 -17.80 4.51
C VAL A 33 23.09 -16.68 3.51
N GLU A 34 23.25 -16.91 2.22
CA GLU A 34 22.97 -15.92 1.19
C GLU A 34 21.50 -15.52 1.18
N HIS A 35 20.59 -16.48 1.28
CA HIS A 35 19.15 -16.21 1.43
C HIS A 35 18.85 -15.34 2.66
N MET A 36 19.50 -15.59 3.80
CA MET A 36 19.33 -14.79 5.01
C MET A 36 19.79 -13.34 4.84
N LYS A 37 20.87 -13.11 4.09
CA LYS A 37 21.38 -11.77 3.81
C LYS A 37 20.46 -10.96 2.92
N VAL A 38 19.76 -11.58 1.96
CA VAL A 38 18.93 -10.84 0.99
C VAL A 38 17.46 -10.76 1.38
N SER A 39 16.97 -11.67 2.22
CA SER A 39 15.53 -11.77 2.47
C SER A 39 15.01 -10.86 3.57
N TYR A 40 15.90 -10.29 4.40
CA TYR A 40 15.62 -9.37 5.52
C TYR A 40 14.24 -9.58 6.13
N HIS A 41 14.01 -10.79 6.67
CA HIS A 41 12.69 -11.16 7.20
C HIS A 41 12.26 -10.13 8.25
N SER A 42 11.26 -9.33 7.92
CA SER A 42 10.80 -8.20 8.72
C SER A 42 9.39 -8.44 9.23
N VAL A 43 8.97 -7.60 10.18
CA VAL A 43 7.58 -7.60 10.70
C VAL A 43 6.55 -7.27 9.62
N HIS A 44 6.97 -6.56 8.57
CA HIS A 44 6.13 -6.17 7.42
C HIS A 44 5.82 -7.35 6.49
N GLN A 45 6.59 -8.45 6.56
CA GLN A 45 6.30 -9.63 5.75
C GLN A 45 5.07 -10.37 6.29
N PRO A 46 4.09 -10.69 5.44
CA PRO A 46 2.90 -11.40 5.87
C PRO A 46 3.27 -12.80 6.36
N ARG A 47 2.64 -13.24 7.45
CA ARG A 47 2.90 -14.53 8.08
C ARG A 47 1.64 -15.39 8.03
N CYS A 48 1.84 -16.69 7.79
CA CYS A 48 0.74 -17.64 7.90
C CYS A 48 0.26 -17.77 9.34
N GLY A 49 -1.03 -17.55 9.59
CA GLY A 49 -1.62 -17.70 10.93
C GLY A 49 -1.56 -19.12 11.50
N VAL A 50 -1.35 -20.14 10.64
CA VAL A 50 -1.31 -21.55 11.06
C VAL A 50 0.13 -22.00 11.34
N CYS A 51 1.02 -21.87 10.36
CA CYS A 51 2.40 -22.38 10.50
C CYS A 51 3.44 -21.30 10.80
N LEU A 52 3.04 -20.03 10.90
CA LEU A 52 3.90 -18.87 11.18
C LEU A 52 4.99 -18.58 10.14
N LYS A 53 4.98 -19.30 9.00
CA LYS A 53 5.89 -19.07 7.88
C LYS A 53 5.78 -17.63 7.39
N HIS A 54 6.92 -16.94 7.29
CA HIS A 54 7.03 -15.67 6.57
C HIS A 54 6.87 -15.90 5.07
N CYS A 55 5.93 -15.17 4.48
CA CYS A 55 5.68 -15.09 3.06
C CYS A 55 6.23 -13.77 2.52
N LYS A 56 6.74 -13.78 1.29
CA LYS A 56 7.37 -12.59 0.69
C LYS A 56 6.37 -11.49 0.36
N SER A 57 5.14 -11.88 0.05
CA SER A 57 4.02 -11.00 -0.29
C SER A 57 2.69 -11.62 0.15
N PHE A 58 1.64 -10.81 0.21
CA PHE A 58 0.29 -11.29 0.55
C PHE A 58 -0.25 -12.26 -0.51
N GLU A 59 0.15 -12.09 -1.77
CA GLU A 59 -0.10 -13.06 -2.84
C GLU A 59 0.50 -14.44 -2.49
N SER A 60 1.78 -14.48 -2.10
CA SER A 60 2.42 -15.74 -1.72
C SER A 60 1.86 -16.36 -0.43
N LEU A 61 1.32 -15.54 0.49
CA LEU A 61 0.56 -16.05 1.64
C LEU A 61 -0.77 -16.66 1.18
N ARG A 62 -1.48 -15.99 0.29
CA ARG A 62 -2.74 -16.48 -0.26
C ARG A 62 -2.55 -17.79 -1.01
N GLU A 63 -1.51 -17.90 -1.83
CA GLU A 63 -1.15 -19.14 -2.52
C GLU A 63 -0.85 -20.27 -1.52
N HIS A 64 -0.22 -19.95 -0.40
CA HIS A 64 0.13 -20.92 0.62
C HIS A 64 -1.09 -21.54 1.35
N VAL A 65 -2.18 -20.78 1.52
CA VAL A 65 -3.38 -21.22 2.25
C VAL A 65 -4.57 -21.59 1.35
N ILE A 66 -4.74 -20.93 0.21
CA ILE A 66 -5.92 -21.05 -0.69
C ILE A 66 -5.49 -21.26 -2.16
N GLY A 67 -4.18 -21.28 -2.45
CA GLY A 67 -3.68 -21.37 -3.83
C GLY A 67 -3.91 -22.73 -4.50
N PRO A 68 -3.39 -22.90 -5.74
CA PRO A 68 -3.49 -24.16 -6.48
C PRO A 68 -2.70 -25.29 -5.82
N LEU A 69 -1.65 -24.97 -5.07
CA LEU A 69 -0.81 -25.93 -4.35
C LEU A 69 -0.62 -25.47 -2.89
N PRO A 70 -1.70 -25.45 -2.08
CA PRO A 70 -1.62 -24.96 -0.72
C PRO A 70 -0.99 -26.03 0.18
N LYS A 71 -0.46 -25.63 1.34
CA LYS A 71 0.05 -26.61 2.31
C LYS A 71 -1.15 -27.23 3.02
N GLU A 72 -1.35 -28.55 2.89
CA GLU A 72 -2.55 -29.27 3.35
C GLU A 72 -3.04 -28.84 4.74
N ASP A 73 -2.19 -28.93 5.76
CA ASP A 73 -2.56 -28.53 7.13
C ASP A 73 -2.97 -27.07 7.24
N CYS A 74 -2.27 -26.17 6.55
CA CYS A 74 -2.58 -24.75 6.58
C CYS A 74 -3.88 -24.46 5.84
N SER A 75 -4.12 -25.13 4.71
CA SER A 75 -5.34 -24.98 3.93
C SER A 75 -6.57 -25.49 4.68
N ARG A 76 -6.46 -26.65 5.33
CA ARG A 76 -7.53 -27.25 6.14
C ARG A 76 -7.94 -26.36 7.32
N VAL A 77 -6.98 -25.85 8.08
CA VAL A 77 -7.30 -24.93 9.20
C VAL A 77 -7.87 -23.62 8.65
N PHE A 78 -7.29 -23.10 7.56
CA PHE A 78 -7.75 -21.84 6.98
C PHE A 78 -9.15 -21.93 6.36
N SER A 79 -9.55 -23.06 5.78
CA SER A 79 -10.90 -23.20 5.20
C SER A 79 -12.00 -23.12 6.27
N GLU A 80 -11.71 -23.60 7.48
CA GLU A 80 -12.65 -23.59 8.62
C GLU A 80 -12.62 -22.26 9.39
N GLN A 81 -11.44 -21.67 9.55
CA GLN A 81 -11.19 -20.58 10.50
C GLN A 81 -10.58 -19.31 9.89
N GLY A 82 -10.30 -19.31 8.59
CA GLY A 82 -9.64 -18.22 7.88
C GLY A 82 -10.59 -17.22 7.22
N CYS A 83 -10.21 -15.95 7.24
CA CYS A 83 -10.87 -14.90 6.48
C CYS A 83 -10.20 -14.70 5.12
N ASN A 84 -10.94 -14.90 4.02
CA ASN A 84 -10.42 -14.74 2.66
C ASN A 84 -10.03 -13.29 2.30
N LEU A 85 -10.55 -12.29 3.01
CA LEU A 85 -10.22 -10.88 2.78
C LEU A 85 -8.89 -10.51 3.45
N CYS A 86 -8.86 -10.48 4.79
CA CYS A 86 -7.68 -10.04 5.55
C CYS A 86 -6.63 -11.15 5.80
N LEU A 87 -6.89 -12.39 5.40
CA LEU A 87 -6.01 -13.55 5.60
C LEU A 87 -5.71 -13.93 7.07
N LYS A 88 -6.46 -13.37 8.03
CA LYS A 88 -6.37 -13.76 9.44
C LYS A 88 -7.05 -15.11 9.70
N VAL A 89 -6.49 -15.86 10.64
CA VAL A 89 -7.05 -17.12 11.17
C VAL A 89 -7.58 -16.82 12.58
N PHE A 90 -8.77 -17.34 12.88
CA PHE A 90 -9.48 -17.09 14.14
C PHE A 90 -9.55 -18.36 14.99
N ASP A 91 -9.65 -18.20 16.30
CA ASP A 91 -9.65 -19.34 17.24
C ASP A 91 -10.91 -20.23 17.12
N SER A 92 -11.99 -19.70 16.53
CA SER A 92 -13.23 -20.43 16.32
C SER A 92 -13.99 -19.98 15.05
N PRO A 93 -14.85 -20.85 14.49
CA PRO A 93 -15.75 -20.49 13.39
C PRO A 93 -16.73 -19.36 13.75
N ILE A 94 -17.10 -19.23 15.03
CA ILE A 94 -18.01 -18.19 15.53
C ILE A 94 -17.31 -16.83 15.41
N SER A 95 -16.09 -16.72 15.93
CA SER A 95 -15.27 -15.50 15.84
C SER A 95 -15.00 -15.09 14.39
N LEU A 96 -14.78 -16.06 13.50
CA LEU A 96 -14.68 -15.80 12.05
C LEU A 96 -16.00 -15.24 11.49
N SER A 97 -17.14 -15.80 11.87
CA SER A 97 -18.46 -15.36 11.41
C SER A 97 -18.77 -13.94 11.85
N GLU A 98 -18.47 -13.59 13.11
CA GLU A 98 -18.59 -12.24 13.63
C GLU A 98 -17.66 -11.27 12.91
N HIS A 99 -16.38 -11.66 12.75
CA HIS A 99 -15.40 -10.87 12.01
C HIS A 99 -15.82 -10.63 10.56
N LYS A 100 -16.38 -11.62 9.85
CA LYS A 100 -16.81 -11.46 8.44
C LYS A 100 -17.85 -10.35 8.25
N ARG A 101 -18.59 -9.99 9.30
CA ARG A 101 -19.57 -8.89 9.26
C ARG A 101 -18.90 -7.51 9.28
N SER A 102 -17.71 -7.39 9.90
CA SER A 102 -16.94 -6.14 9.99
C SER A 102 -15.67 -6.13 9.12
N CYS A 103 -15.26 -7.28 8.57
CA CYS A 103 -14.11 -7.41 7.67
C CYS A 103 -14.42 -6.95 6.24
N ARG A 104 -15.37 -6.04 6.09
CA ARG A 104 -15.60 -5.25 4.89
C ARG A 104 -15.54 -3.83 5.38
N LEU A 105 -14.57 -3.07 4.90
CA LEU A 105 -14.64 -1.63 5.08
C LEU A 105 -15.87 -1.18 4.26
N PRO A 106 -16.86 -0.51 4.89
CA PRO A 106 -17.98 0.05 4.14
C PRO A 106 -17.41 0.93 3.02
N ALA A 107 -18.06 0.95 1.86
CA ALA A 107 -17.66 1.90 0.83
C ALA A 107 -17.80 3.32 1.42
N PRO A 108 -16.76 4.18 1.33
CA PRO A 108 -16.86 5.54 1.79
C PRO A 108 -18.06 6.23 1.14
N SER A 109 -18.71 7.10 1.90
CA SER A 109 -19.80 7.91 1.35
C SER A 109 -19.20 8.81 0.27
N PRO A 110 -19.80 8.88 -0.95
CA PRO A 110 -19.32 9.79 -1.97
C PRO A 110 -19.21 11.20 -1.39
N ILE A 111 -18.04 11.82 -1.49
CA ILE A 111 -17.92 13.27 -1.31
C ILE A 111 -18.58 13.90 -2.54
N GLY A 112 -19.90 13.88 -2.60
CA GLY A 112 -20.65 14.51 -3.66
C GLY A 112 -20.43 16.01 -3.57
N THR A 113 -19.70 16.60 -4.54
CA THR A 113 -19.59 18.04 -4.86
C THR A 113 -19.77 19.03 -3.69
N MET A 114 -19.34 18.66 -2.50
CA MET A 114 -19.40 19.51 -1.33
C MET A 114 -18.25 20.48 -1.55
N LYS A 115 -18.59 21.70 -1.95
CA LYS A 115 -17.75 22.87 -1.70
C LYS A 115 -17.55 22.92 -0.19
N LEU A 116 -16.63 22.12 0.35
CA LEU A 116 -16.15 22.28 1.70
C LEU A 116 -15.51 23.67 1.70
N PRO A 117 -16.09 24.68 2.39
CA PRO A 117 -15.39 25.92 2.55
C PRO A 117 -14.09 25.57 3.25
N TYR A 118 -12.97 25.84 2.57
CA TYR A 118 -11.65 25.77 3.15
C TYR A 118 -11.68 26.54 4.47
N SER A 119 -11.70 25.79 5.57
CA SER A 119 -11.39 26.32 6.88
C SER A 119 -9.87 26.31 6.95
N ASP A 120 -9.28 27.39 7.47
CA ASP A 120 -7.83 27.48 7.68
C ASP A 120 -7.28 26.17 8.26
N PRO A 121 -6.05 25.78 7.89
CA PRO A 121 -5.54 24.45 8.21
C PRO A 121 -5.57 24.31 9.73
N ILE A 122 -6.52 23.51 10.23
CA ILE A 122 -6.60 23.20 11.64
C ILE A 122 -5.28 22.51 11.94
N VAL A 123 -4.46 23.13 12.76
CA VAL A 123 -3.26 22.50 13.32
C VAL A 123 -3.79 21.38 14.21
N VAL A 124 -4.02 20.21 13.63
CA VAL A 124 -4.50 19.04 14.37
C VAL A 124 -3.36 18.64 15.30
N SER A 125 -3.52 19.00 16.57
CA SER A 125 -2.56 18.69 17.62
C SER A 125 -2.76 17.22 18.01
N HIS A 126 -2.09 16.32 17.30
CA HIS A 126 -2.02 14.92 17.74
C HIS A 126 -1.13 14.85 19.00
N ASN A 127 -1.78 14.65 20.15
CA ASN A 127 -1.09 14.32 21.39
C ASN A 127 -0.50 12.90 21.27
N GLY A 128 0.80 12.81 20.97
CA GLY A 128 1.66 11.78 21.56
C GLY A 128 2.01 10.51 20.76
N ARG A 129 1.83 10.43 19.44
CA ARG A 129 2.27 9.26 18.65
C ARG A 129 3.01 9.63 17.37
N GLY A 130 4.34 9.58 17.41
CA GLY A 130 5.20 9.64 16.21
C GLY A 130 4.93 10.80 15.25
N PRO A 131 5.49 10.77 14.04
CA PRO A 131 5.02 11.58 12.93
C PRO A 131 3.76 10.93 12.35
N GLY A 132 2.62 11.63 12.41
CA GLY A 132 1.36 11.15 11.81
C GLY A 132 1.49 10.94 10.30
N ALA A 133 0.61 10.13 9.73
CA ALA A 133 0.58 9.86 8.28
C ALA A 133 -0.48 10.70 7.57
N ILE A 134 -0.19 11.06 6.32
CA ILE A 134 -1.11 11.74 5.40
C ILE A 134 -1.06 11.00 4.09
N ALA A 135 -2.20 10.52 3.61
CA ALA A 135 -2.29 10.00 2.26
C ALA A 135 -2.56 11.13 1.26
N ILE A 136 -2.00 11.02 0.06
CA ILE A 136 -2.23 11.94 -1.06
C ILE A 136 -2.57 11.16 -2.32
N ASP A 137 -3.44 11.74 -3.12
CA ASP A 137 -3.82 11.25 -4.43
C ASP A 137 -4.34 12.43 -5.25
N CYS A 138 -4.00 12.43 -6.53
CA CYS A 138 -4.34 13.49 -7.47
C CYS A 138 -5.13 12.93 -8.65
N GLU A 139 -6.07 13.72 -9.16
CA GLU A 139 -6.64 13.46 -10.48
C GLU A 139 -5.94 14.35 -11.51
N MET A 140 -5.55 13.71 -12.61
CA MET A 140 -4.81 14.36 -13.69
C MET A 140 -5.65 14.48 -14.96
N VAL A 141 -5.62 15.66 -15.57
CA VAL A 141 -6.13 15.90 -16.93
C VAL A 141 -4.97 15.92 -17.92
N GLY A 142 -5.27 15.65 -19.18
CA GLY A 142 -4.33 15.70 -20.30
C GLY A 142 -4.14 17.12 -20.84
N GLY A 143 -2.89 17.51 -21.03
CA GLY A 143 -2.49 18.71 -21.78
C GLY A 143 -1.48 18.38 -22.88
N GLY A 144 -0.96 19.44 -23.52
CA GLY A 144 -0.14 19.30 -24.73
C GLY A 144 -0.99 19.07 -25.97
N ASP A 145 -0.34 19.12 -27.12
CA ASP A 145 -0.93 18.95 -28.45
C ASP A 145 -1.57 17.57 -28.67
N ASP A 146 -1.05 16.54 -27.99
CA ASP A 146 -1.58 15.16 -28.05
C ASP A 146 -2.33 14.71 -26.79
N GLY A 147 -2.42 15.55 -25.75
CA GLY A 147 -3.11 15.22 -24.50
C GLY A 147 -2.37 14.24 -23.58
N THR A 148 -1.10 13.93 -23.88
CA THR A 148 -0.30 12.95 -23.12
C THR A 148 0.33 13.52 -21.86
N LEU A 149 0.43 14.84 -21.74
CA LEU A 149 1.00 15.48 -20.56
C LEU A 149 0.00 15.42 -19.40
N ASP A 150 0.41 14.81 -18.29
CA ASP A 150 -0.38 14.80 -17.06
C ASP A 150 -0.30 16.13 -16.32
N LEU A 151 -1.46 16.72 -16.05
CA LEU A 151 -1.60 17.96 -15.29
C LEU A 151 -2.51 17.70 -14.09
N CYS A 152 -2.01 17.94 -12.88
CA CYS A 152 -2.84 17.88 -11.68
C CYS A 152 -4.01 18.87 -11.79
N ALA A 153 -5.23 18.37 -11.59
CA ALA A 153 -6.46 19.13 -11.68
C ALA A 153 -7.34 18.99 -10.43
N LEU A 154 -7.11 17.96 -9.62
CA LEU A 154 -7.69 17.78 -8.28
C LEU A 154 -6.63 17.13 -7.39
N VAL A 155 -6.60 17.52 -6.13
CA VAL A 155 -5.77 16.87 -5.11
C VAL A 155 -6.58 16.68 -3.85
N CYS A 156 -6.43 15.53 -3.20
CA CYS A 156 -7.02 15.23 -1.91
C CYS A 156 -5.97 14.68 -0.94
N LEU A 157 -6.03 15.14 0.30
CA LEU A 157 -5.23 14.65 1.42
C LEU A 157 -6.17 14.24 2.55
N ILE A 158 -5.95 13.05 3.10
CA ILE A 158 -6.64 12.56 4.30
C ILE A 158 -5.64 12.17 5.40
N ASP A 159 -6.09 12.21 6.65
CA ASP A 159 -5.33 11.71 7.81
C ASP A 159 -5.67 10.25 8.16
N GLU A 160 -4.96 9.71 9.15
CA GLU A 160 -5.12 8.34 9.67
C GLU A 160 -6.52 8.03 10.20
N ASP A 161 -7.31 9.06 10.53
CA ASP A 161 -8.68 8.96 11.01
C ASP A 161 -9.70 9.14 9.85
N GLU A 162 -9.23 9.08 8.60
CA GLU A 162 -10.01 9.23 7.36
C GLU A 162 -10.64 10.63 7.17
N ASN A 163 -10.16 11.64 7.90
CA ASN A 163 -10.65 13.00 7.73
C ASN A 163 -9.98 13.66 6.53
N VAL A 164 -10.78 14.32 5.69
CA VAL A 164 -10.27 15.15 4.60
C VAL A 164 -9.62 16.41 5.16
N ILE A 165 -8.30 16.48 5.03
CA ILE A 165 -7.47 17.59 5.50
C ILE A 165 -7.37 18.68 4.44
N PHE A 166 -7.29 18.29 3.18
CA PHE A 166 -7.15 19.24 2.08
C PHE A 166 -7.70 18.64 0.78
N HIS A 167 -8.70 19.28 0.20
CA HIS A 167 -9.30 18.86 -1.07
C HIS A 167 -9.59 20.10 -1.92
N THR A 168 -8.98 20.19 -3.09
CA THR A 168 -9.16 21.35 -3.98
C THR A 168 -8.92 21.02 -5.44
N TYR A 169 -9.66 21.69 -6.32
CA TYR A 169 -9.29 21.76 -7.73
C TYR A 169 -8.02 22.58 -7.90
N VAL A 170 -7.17 22.13 -8.81
CA VAL A 170 -5.87 22.72 -9.14
C VAL A 170 -5.93 23.30 -10.54
N ARG A 171 -5.50 24.56 -10.68
CA ARG A 171 -5.48 25.24 -11.97
C ARG A 171 -4.34 24.67 -12.83
N PRO A 172 -4.64 24.04 -13.99
CA PRO A 172 -3.62 23.52 -14.89
C PRO A 172 -2.73 24.65 -15.44
N GLN A 173 -1.44 24.36 -15.62
CA GLN A 173 -0.44 25.36 -16.02
C GLN A 173 -0.46 25.66 -17.52
N ILE A 174 -1.02 24.75 -18.31
CA ILE A 174 -1.21 24.84 -19.75
C ILE A 174 -2.67 24.47 -20.07
N PRO A 175 -3.18 24.79 -21.28
CA PRO A 175 -4.53 24.43 -21.68
C PRO A 175 -4.77 22.91 -21.59
N VAL A 176 -5.94 22.54 -21.05
CA VAL A 176 -6.41 21.16 -21.01
C VAL A 176 -6.92 20.76 -22.38
N THR A 177 -6.39 19.67 -22.92
CA THR A 177 -6.83 19.08 -24.20
C THR A 177 -7.67 17.83 -24.00
N ASN A 178 -7.56 17.17 -22.84
CA ASN A 178 -8.38 16.02 -22.51
C ASN A 178 -8.69 15.95 -21.00
N TYR A 179 -9.94 16.10 -20.60
CA TYR A 179 -10.34 16.04 -19.19
C TYR A 179 -10.32 14.62 -18.59
N ARG A 180 -10.25 13.57 -19.43
CA ARG A 180 -10.31 12.16 -19.02
C ARG A 180 -11.54 11.85 -18.16
N TYR A 181 -12.68 12.42 -18.54
CA TYR A 181 -13.93 12.44 -17.78
C TYR A 181 -14.35 11.07 -17.22
N GLU A 182 -14.21 10.00 -18.01
CA GLU A 182 -14.59 8.64 -17.61
C GLU A 182 -13.80 8.10 -16.40
N ILE A 183 -12.65 8.69 -16.12
CA ILE A 183 -11.77 8.33 -15.01
C ILE A 183 -11.92 9.37 -13.90
N THR A 184 -11.73 10.65 -14.25
CA THR A 184 -11.57 11.75 -13.28
C THR A 184 -12.88 12.39 -12.85
N GLY A 185 -13.95 12.27 -13.66
CA GLY A 185 -15.21 13.02 -13.47
C GLY A 185 -15.09 14.54 -13.66
N LEU A 186 -13.92 15.05 -14.06
CA LEU A 186 -13.64 16.48 -14.13
C LEU A 186 -14.22 17.13 -15.38
N THR A 187 -14.63 18.38 -15.23
CA THR A 187 -15.19 19.21 -16.31
C THR A 187 -14.55 20.58 -16.25
N GLU A 188 -14.69 21.35 -17.33
CA GLU A 188 -14.18 22.72 -17.40
C GLU A 188 -14.76 23.62 -16.29
N GLU A 189 -16.01 23.40 -15.89
CA GLU A 189 -16.67 24.17 -14.83
C GLU A 189 -15.95 24.01 -13.47
N HIS A 190 -15.49 22.79 -13.15
CA HIS A 190 -14.71 22.54 -11.94
C HIS A 190 -13.41 23.34 -11.89
N LEU A 191 -12.78 23.61 -13.06
CA LEU A 191 -11.48 24.26 -13.13
C LEU A 191 -11.53 25.78 -13.25
N ARG A 192 -12.72 26.37 -13.39
CA ARG A 192 -12.90 27.83 -13.59
C ARG A 192 -12.33 28.65 -12.44
N ASP A 193 -12.60 28.23 -11.21
CA ASP A 193 -12.19 28.90 -9.97
C ASP A 193 -11.10 28.10 -9.22
N ALA A 194 -10.37 27.24 -9.93
CA ALA A 194 -9.39 26.35 -9.33
C ALA A 194 -8.18 27.11 -8.74
N MET A 195 -7.61 26.54 -7.67
CA MET A 195 -6.50 27.14 -6.95
C MET A 195 -5.21 27.10 -7.79
N PRO A 196 -4.44 28.20 -7.90
CA PRO A 196 -3.13 28.18 -8.54
C PRO A 196 -2.21 27.15 -7.91
N LEU A 197 -1.50 26.35 -8.74
CA LEU A 197 -0.66 25.26 -8.23
C LEU A 197 0.32 25.72 -7.13
N LYS A 198 0.90 26.92 -7.26
CA LYS A 198 1.84 27.43 -6.25
C LYS A 198 1.23 27.49 -4.85
N LEU A 199 -0.03 27.93 -4.73
CA LEU A 199 -0.72 27.98 -3.43
C LEU A 199 -1.07 26.57 -2.93
N VAL A 200 -1.41 25.66 -3.85
CA VAL A 200 -1.64 24.24 -3.54
C VAL A 200 -0.37 23.62 -2.96
N GLN A 201 0.79 23.83 -3.60
CA GLN A 201 2.09 23.35 -3.13
C GLN A 201 2.43 23.89 -1.74
N GLU A 202 2.26 25.20 -1.51
CA GLU A 202 2.52 25.84 -0.23
C GLU A 202 1.63 25.23 0.89
N LYS A 203 0.35 25.00 0.62
CA LYS A 203 -0.58 24.38 1.58
C LYS A 203 -0.22 22.92 1.88
N ILE A 204 0.07 22.12 0.86
CA ILE A 204 0.47 20.71 1.04
C ILE A 204 1.75 20.63 1.87
N LEU A 205 2.78 21.41 1.53
CA LEU A 205 4.04 21.41 2.28
C LEU A 205 3.85 21.91 3.72
N GLN A 206 2.97 22.88 3.96
CA GLN A 206 2.64 23.33 5.31
C GLN A 206 2.02 22.19 6.15
N ILE A 207 1.10 21.42 5.56
CA ILE A 207 0.48 20.25 6.20
C ILE A 207 1.53 19.18 6.50
N LEU A 208 2.36 18.83 5.50
CA LEU A 208 3.34 17.75 5.61
C LEU A 208 4.47 18.10 6.59
N TYR A 209 5.04 19.31 6.52
CA TYR A 209 6.11 19.69 7.44
C TYR A 209 5.62 19.98 8.86
N ASN A 210 4.32 20.24 9.05
CA ASN A 210 3.72 20.37 10.38
C ASN A 210 4.48 21.35 11.31
N GLY A 211 4.90 22.48 10.75
CA GLY A 211 5.67 23.52 11.45
C GLY A 211 7.18 23.28 11.54
N GLU A 212 7.73 22.23 10.92
CA GLU A 212 9.17 21.99 10.86
C GLU A 212 9.86 22.64 9.66
N SER A 213 11.15 22.94 9.83
CA SER A 213 12.00 23.29 8.71
C SER A 213 12.39 22.04 7.91
N ILE A 214 12.70 22.22 6.62
CA ILE A 214 13.15 21.15 5.72
C ILE A 214 14.35 20.39 6.30
N VAL A 215 15.29 21.10 6.95
CA VAL A 215 16.47 20.50 7.57
C VAL A 215 16.07 19.57 8.72
N ARG A 216 15.13 19.99 9.57
CA ARG A 216 14.65 19.19 10.69
C ARG A 216 13.84 17.99 10.21
N ALA A 217 13.01 18.16 9.19
CA ALA A 217 12.22 17.08 8.59
C ALA A 217 13.07 15.92 8.06
N ARG A 218 14.31 16.20 7.62
CA ARG A 218 15.26 15.17 7.17
C ARG A 218 15.94 14.41 8.31
N MET A 219 15.80 14.86 9.56
CA MET A 219 16.40 14.21 10.72
C MET A 219 15.42 13.22 11.38
N GLN A 220 15.95 12.15 11.97
CA GLN A 220 15.13 11.24 12.76
C GLN A 220 14.53 11.96 13.99
N GLY A 221 13.26 11.65 14.30
CA GLY A 221 12.53 12.27 15.40
C GLY A 221 11.85 13.60 15.05
N GLY A 222 11.76 13.92 13.75
CA GLY A 222 10.91 14.94 13.13
C GLY A 222 9.43 14.89 13.57
N LYS A 223 8.74 16.01 13.48
CA LYS A 223 7.27 16.15 13.48
C LYS A 223 6.68 16.22 12.07
N ALA A 224 7.52 16.28 11.05
CA ALA A 224 7.11 16.16 9.66
C ALA A 224 6.39 14.81 9.44
N ARG A 225 5.27 14.86 8.73
CA ARG A 225 4.34 13.73 8.55
C ARG A 225 4.87 12.76 7.49
N LEU A 226 4.49 11.49 7.63
CA LEU A 226 4.71 10.52 6.54
C LEU A 226 3.74 10.83 5.41
N LEU A 227 4.24 10.80 4.17
CA LEU A 227 3.41 10.93 2.98
C LEU A 227 3.20 9.54 2.38
N VAL A 228 1.95 9.12 2.27
CA VAL A 228 1.54 7.79 1.83
C VAL A 228 0.72 7.90 0.54
N GLY A 229 0.83 6.92 -0.35
CA GLY A 229 0.03 6.89 -1.58
C GLY A 229 0.41 5.72 -2.48
N HIS A 230 -0.09 5.72 -3.71
CA HIS A 230 0.17 4.66 -4.69
C HIS A 230 0.82 5.24 -5.94
N ALA A 231 2.08 4.87 -6.19
CA ALA A 231 2.88 5.44 -7.28
C ALA A 231 3.06 6.97 -7.16
N LEU A 232 3.36 7.42 -5.93
CA LEU A 232 3.53 8.82 -5.50
C LEU A 232 4.39 9.71 -6.40
N GLU A 233 5.28 9.10 -7.19
CA GLU A 233 6.11 9.80 -8.17
C GLU A 233 5.25 10.56 -9.18
N HIS A 234 4.15 9.96 -9.65
CA HIS A 234 3.23 10.61 -10.59
C HIS A 234 2.53 11.83 -9.97
N ASP A 235 2.05 11.71 -8.73
CA ASP A 235 1.42 12.82 -8.00
C ASP A 235 2.40 13.97 -7.75
N LEU A 236 3.58 13.65 -7.23
CA LEU A 236 4.60 14.64 -6.89
C LEU A 236 5.15 15.36 -8.13
N ASP A 237 5.32 14.65 -9.25
CA ASP A 237 5.73 15.25 -10.52
C ASP A 237 4.67 16.20 -11.07
N CYS A 238 3.39 15.79 -11.07
CA CYS A 238 2.28 16.64 -11.51
C CYS A 238 2.10 17.88 -10.61
N LEU A 239 2.32 17.72 -9.30
CA LEU A 239 2.34 18.80 -8.34
C LEU A 239 3.64 19.62 -8.40
N ARG A 240 4.68 19.18 -9.14
CA ARG A 240 6.02 19.78 -9.18
C ARG A 240 6.63 19.96 -7.78
N MET A 241 6.51 18.94 -6.95
CA MET A 241 6.95 18.94 -5.57
C MET A 241 8.00 17.85 -5.33
N THR A 242 8.79 18.03 -4.29
CA THR A 242 9.67 16.98 -3.77
C THR A 242 9.46 16.86 -2.27
N TYR A 243 9.58 15.65 -1.75
CA TYR A 243 9.47 15.37 -0.32
C TYR A 243 10.55 14.37 0.09
N PRO A 244 11.09 14.42 1.33
CA PRO A 244 12.21 13.54 1.71
C PRO A 244 11.87 12.05 1.56
N ASP A 245 12.71 11.30 0.86
CA ASP A 245 12.48 9.87 0.55
C ASP A 245 12.22 9.01 1.79
N ASN A 246 12.87 9.33 2.92
CA ASN A 246 12.69 8.61 4.17
C ASN A 246 11.29 8.78 4.79
N LEU A 247 10.54 9.80 4.36
CA LEU A 247 9.16 10.08 4.78
C LEU A 247 8.11 9.63 3.76
N LEU A 248 8.52 9.12 2.59
CA LEU A 248 7.62 8.56 1.58
C LEU A 248 7.27 7.10 1.91
N ARG A 249 5.99 6.74 1.74
CA ARG A 249 5.49 5.36 1.81
C ARG A 249 4.64 5.10 0.57
N ASP A 250 5.26 4.48 -0.43
CA ASP A 250 4.61 4.19 -1.70
C ASP A 250 4.15 2.73 -1.74
N THR A 251 2.84 2.52 -1.76
CA THR A 251 2.23 1.18 -1.79
C THR A 251 2.54 0.43 -3.09
N ALA A 252 2.84 1.11 -4.20
CA ALA A 252 3.27 0.48 -5.45
C ALA A 252 4.69 -0.08 -5.36
N LYS A 253 5.52 0.48 -4.47
CA LYS A 253 6.91 0.06 -4.22
C LYS A 253 7.04 -0.83 -2.97
N TYR A 254 5.93 -1.09 -2.25
CA TYR A 254 5.93 -1.86 -1.00
C TYR A 254 5.90 -3.37 -1.26
N PRO A 255 7.00 -4.12 -1.01
CA PRO A 255 7.14 -5.52 -1.43
C PRO A 255 6.01 -6.48 -0.99
N PRO A 256 5.43 -6.36 0.21
CA PRO A 256 4.29 -7.18 0.63
C PRO A 256 3.06 -7.09 -0.29
N LEU A 257 2.83 -5.93 -0.92
CA LEU A 257 1.72 -5.69 -1.83
C LEU A 257 2.05 -5.98 -3.29
N MET A 258 3.32 -6.15 -3.64
CA MET A 258 3.76 -6.42 -5.00
C MET A 258 3.52 -7.88 -5.41
N LYS A 259 3.49 -8.09 -6.72
CA LYS A 259 3.50 -9.43 -7.31
C LYS A 259 4.74 -10.20 -6.90
N THR A 260 4.67 -11.53 -7.01
CA THR A 260 5.82 -12.39 -6.79
C THR A 260 7.06 -12.08 -7.64
N ASN A 261 6.90 -11.40 -8.78
CA ASN A 261 7.95 -10.94 -9.70
C ASN A 261 8.38 -9.47 -9.49
N LEU A 262 7.95 -8.83 -8.39
CA LEU A 262 8.26 -7.43 -8.05
C LEU A 262 7.68 -6.39 -9.02
N VAL A 263 6.61 -6.74 -9.73
CA VAL A 263 5.80 -5.75 -10.46
C VAL A 263 4.66 -5.29 -9.56
N CYS A 264 4.35 -3.98 -9.57
CA CYS A 264 3.23 -3.44 -8.83
C CYS A 264 1.89 -3.99 -9.34
N HIS A 265 0.89 -4.01 -8.46
CA HIS A 265 -0.50 -4.17 -8.88
C HIS A 265 -1.12 -2.78 -9.03
N SER A 266 -2.16 -2.67 -9.87
CA SER A 266 -2.98 -1.47 -9.86
C SER A 266 -3.70 -1.34 -8.52
N LEU A 267 -3.93 -0.12 -8.08
CA LEU A 267 -4.68 0.16 -6.87
C LEU A 267 -6.08 -0.47 -6.90
N LYS A 268 -6.78 -0.38 -8.04
CA LYS A 268 -8.04 -1.10 -8.29
C LYS A 268 -7.98 -2.59 -7.97
N TYR A 269 -6.90 -3.27 -8.37
CA TYR A 269 -6.72 -4.68 -8.03
C TYR A 269 -6.53 -4.85 -6.52
N LEU A 270 -5.68 -4.02 -5.89
CA LEU A 270 -5.37 -4.13 -4.47
C LEU A 270 -6.61 -3.88 -3.59
N THR A 271 -7.36 -2.82 -3.85
CA THR A 271 -8.59 -2.46 -3.15
C THR A 271 -9.64 -3.57 -3.28
N GLN A 272 -9.85 -4.09 -4.49
CA GLN A 272 -10.75 -5.22 -4.70
C GLN A 272 -10.28 -6.49 -3.97
N LYS A 273 -8.98 -6.76 -4.00
CA LYS A 273 -8.43 -8.02 -3.49
C LYS A 273 -8.34 -8.06 -1.97
N TYR A 274 -8.04 -6.92 -1.34
CA TYR A 274 -7.73 -6.84 0.09
C TYR A 274 -8.81 -6.14 0.92
N LEU A 275 -9.54 -5.18 0.36
CA LEU A 275 -10.65 -4.49 1.04
C LEU A 275 -12.02 -5.02 0.61
N GLY A 276 -12.10 -5.74 -0.52
CA GLY A 276 -13.36 -6.24 -1.05
C GLY A 276 -14.25 -5.17 -1.66
N GLN A 277 -13.68 -3.98 -1.91
CA GLN A 277 -14.35 -2.83 -2.53
C GLN A 277 -14.10 -2.84 -4.04
N VAL A 278 -15.12 -2.53 -4.83
CA VAL A 278 -14.94 -2.24 -6.25
C VAL A 278 -14.82 -0.73 -6.39
N LEU A 279 -13.66 -0.24 -6.82
CA LEU A 279 -13.52 1.13 -7.27
C LEU A 279 -14.44 1.32 -8.49
N LEU A 280 -15.62 1.86 -8.26
CA LEU A 280 -16.43 2.51 -9.27
C LEU A 280 -15.78 3.89 -9.46
N GLY A 281 -15.50 4.28 -10.71
CA GLY A 281 -14.67 5.46 -11.01
C GLY A 281 -15.12 6.74 -10.28
N CYS A 282 -14.16 7.66 -10.14
CA CYS A 282 -14.27 9.03 -9.60
C CYS A 282 -14.15 9.23 -8.07
N PHE A 283 -13.47 8.35 -7.31
CA PHE A 283 -13.37 8.53 -5.86
C PHE A 283 -11.95 8.35 -5.33
N ILE A 284 -11.21 9.45 -5.34
CA ILE A 284 -9.91 9.63 -4.67
C ILE A 284 -9.90 9.04 -3.24
N ASP A 285 -11.00 9.13 -2.50
CA ASP A 285 -11.05 8.68 -1.10
C ASP A 285 -10.76 7.19 -0.91
N ASN A 286 -11.22 6.32 -1.83
CA ASN A 286 -10.95 4.88 -1.71
C ASN A 286 -9.46 4.56 -1.91
N ASP A 287 -8.80 5.33 -2.76
CA ASP A 287 -7.40 5.17 -3.12
C ASP A 287 -6.48 5.62 -1.98
N LEU A 288 -6.91 6.68 -1.30
CA LEU A 288 -6.30 7.19 -0.08
C LEU A 288 -6.49 6.26 1.13
N GLU A 289 -7.71 5.76 1.36
CA GLU A 289 -8.03 4.84 2.47
C GLU A 289 -7.17 3.58 2.38
N PHE A 290 -7.08 2.98 1.18
CA PHE A 290 -6.20 1.84 0.94
C PHE A 290 -4.75 2.14 1.32
N SER A 291 -4.27 3.33 0.95
CA SER A 291 -2.88 3.73 1.20
C SER A 291 -2.58 3.86 2.68
N LEU A 292 -3.52 4.31 3.53
CA LEU A 292 -3.31 4.38 4.98
C LEU A 292 -3.40 3.03 5.70
N VAL A 293 -4.09 2.05 5.10
CA VAL A 293 -4.23 0.71 5.70
C VAL A 293 -2.92 -0.11 5.65
N PHE A 294 -2.02 0.15 4.70
CA PHE A 294 -0.87 -0.71 4.38
C PHE A 294 0.50 -0.01 4.45
#